data_AF-K9PCV7-F1
#
_entry.id   AF-K9PCV7-F1
#
_cell.length_a   1.000
_cell.length_b   1.000
_cell.length_c   1.000
_cell.angle_alpha   90.00
_cell.angle_beta   90.00
_cell.angle_gamma   90.00
#
_symmetry.space_group_name_H-M   'P 1'
#
loop_
_entity.id
_entity.type
_entity.pdbx_description
1 polymer ?
#
loop_
_entity_poly.entity_id
_entity_poly.type
_entity_poly.pdbx_seq_one_letter_code
_entity_poly.pdbx_strand_id
1 'polypeptide(L)'
;MTQPATTIDHVSANYRYIAAYNEVNARIGQRQHALSLYITLVVGLIAALVASKRIEEPNTLLIEWLVYGFSIASVCLVLLNYKYEQTLTNLRHYLSELERLNNTSLDLPSYNTESRWTVNANKARRFHDLACALLVGACNTIALGVFYKMYPEHFKPSSLVIWVTGVVALGSVAALLLMTRFSYRPKWQKS
;
A
#
# COMPACT_ATOMS: atom_id res chain seq x y z
N MET A 1 35.94 -29.14 26.38
CA MET A 1 35.85 -28.83 24.93
C MET A 1 34.79 -27.76 24.75
N THR A 2 35.18 -26.50 24.85
CA THR A 2 34.33 -25.34 24.58
C THR A 2 34.40 -25.03 23.09
N GLN A 3 33.33 -25.31 22.34
CA GLN A 3 33.19 -24.76 21.00
C GLN A 3 33.30 -23.23 21.09
N PRO A 4 34.05 -22.57 20.19
CA PRO A 4 34.24 -21.13 20.26
C PRO A 4 32.88 -20.46 20.06
N ALA A 5 32.46 -19.63 21.01
CA ALA A 5 31.17 -18.94 21.05
C ALA A 5 30.82 -18.19 19.74
N THR A 6 31.83 -17.86 18.94
CA THR A 6 31.71 -17.15 17.66
C THR A 6 30.90 -17.92 16.61
N THR A 7 31.00 -19.25 16.50
CA THR A 7 30.28 -20.01 15.46
C THR A 7 28.78 -20.08 15.70
N ILE A 8 28.35 -20.14 16.97
CA ILE A 8 26.94 -20.13 17.36
C ILE A 8 26.32 -18.76 17.07
N ASP A 9 27.06 -17.68 17.36
CA ASP A 9 26.63 -16.32 17.07
C ASP A 9 26.44 -16.08 15.57
N HIS A 10 27.37 -16.55 14.73
CA HIS A 10 27.27 -16.45 13.27
C HIS A 10 26.08 -17.20 12.67
N VAL A 11 25.86 -18.45 13.11
CA VAL A 11 24.74 -19.27 12.63
C VAL A 11 23.41 -18.64 13.06
N SER A 12 23.32 -18.16 14.30
CA SER A 12 22.11 -17.49 14.81
C SER A 12 21.81 -16.18 14.08
N ALA A 13 22.82 -15.38 13.75
CA ALA A 13 22.67 -14.14 12.98
C ALA A 13 22.21 -14.43 11.54
N ASN A 14 22.77 -15.46 10.91
CA ASN A 14 22.37 -15.87 9.56
C ASN A 14 20.92 -16.38 9.52
N TYR A 15 20.50 -17.21 10.50
CA TYR A 15 19.10 -17.64 10.60
C TYR A 15 18.14 -16.47 10.81
N ARG A 16 18.49 -15.51 11.68
CA ARG A 16 17.69 -14.30 11.90
C ARG A 16 17.60 -13.43 10.65
N TYR A 17 18.68 -13.34 9.88
CA TYR A 17 18.72 -12.61 8.61
C TYR A 17 17.83 -13.27 7.56
N ILE A 18 17.95 -14.59 7.36
CA ILE A 18 17.12 -15.35 6.41
C ILE A 18 15.63 -15.25 6.78
N ALA A 19 15.30 -15.41 8.07
CA ALA A 19 13.94 -15.29 8.56
C ALA A 19 13.36 -13.88 8.29
N ALA A 20 14.12 -12.82 8.59
CA ALA A 20 13.71 -11.45 8.33
C ALA A 20 13.56 -11.15 6.83
N TYR A 21 14.41 -11.72 5.97
CA TYR A 21 14.30 -11.55 4.52
C TYR A 21 13.07 -12.26 3.94
N ASN A 22 12.78 -13.48 4.39
CA ASN A 22 11.57 -14.22 4.01
C ASN A 22 10.30 -13.45 4.42
N GLU A 23 10.33 -12.87 5.62
CA GLU A 23 9.25 -12.02 6.12
C GLU A 23 9.08 -10.77 5.23
N VAL A 24 10.17 -10.10 4.83
CA VAL A 24 10.11 -8.97 3.87
C VAL A 24 9.45 -9.38 2.56
N ASN A 25 9.83 -10.52 1.99
CA ASN A 25 9.24 -11.03 0.75
C ASN A 25 7.74 -11.33 0.92
N ALA A 26 7.36 -11.94 2.04
CA ALA A 26 5.96 -12.20 2.37
C ALA A 26 5.15 -10.89 2.45
N ARG A 27 5.68 -9.84 3.11
CA ARG A 27 5.00 -8.54 3.20
C ARG A 27 4.91 -7.82 1.86
N ILE A 28 5.91 -7.93 0.99
CA ILE A 28 5.83 -7.41 -0.39
C ILE A 28 4.71 -8.11 -1.17
N GLY A 29 4.61 -9.44 -1.07
CA GLY A 29 3.53 -10.21 -1.69
C GLY A 29 2.15 -9.81 -1.17
N GLN A 30 2.00 -9.66 0.15
CA GLN A 30 0.75 -9.23 0.78
C GLN A 30 0.29 -7.84 0.34
N ARG A 31 1.22 -6.93 0.04
CA ARG A 31 0.89 -5.61 -0.53
C ARG A 31 0.29 -5.72 -1.94
N GLN A 32 0.81 -6.61 -2.78
CA GLN A 32 0.21 -6.89 -4.10
C GLN A 32 -1.18 -7.53 -3.97
N HIS A 33 -1.36 -8.44 -3.00
CA HIS A 33 -2.68 -9.01 -2.72
C HIS A 33 -3.69 -7.96 -2.26
N ALA A 34 -3.28 -6.95 -1.48
CA ALA A 34 -4.16 -5.84 -1.09
C ALA A 34 -4.65 -5.03 -2.30
N LEU A 35 -3.76 -4.77 -3.27
CA LEU A 35 -4.14 -4.11 -4.54
C LEU A 35 -5.14 -4.96 -5.33
N SER A 36 -4.92 -6.28 -5.41
CA SER A 36 -5.85 -7.19 -6.08
C SER A 36 -7.23 -7.19 -5.41
N LEU A 37 -7.30 -7.24 -4.08
CA LEU A 37 -8.56 -7.17 -3.34
C LEU A 37 -9.31 -5.87 -3.61
N TYR A 38 -8.59 -4.74 -3.66
CA TYR A 38 -9.18 -3.45 -4.01
C TYR A 38 -9.79 -3.47 -5.42
N ILE A 39 -9.06 -3.95 -6.42
CA ILE A 39 -9.56 -4.04 -7.81
C ILE A 39 -10.82 -4.90 -7.87
N THR A 40 -10.80 -6.09 -7.25
CA THR A 40 -11.96 -6.99 -7.23
C THR A 40 -13.17 -6.33 -6.58
N LEU A 41 -12.98 -5.64 -5.45
CA LEU A 41 -14.06 -4.98 -4.75
C LEU A 41 -14.63 -3.80 -5.55
N VAL A 42 -13.79 -2.98 -6.17
CA VAL A 42 -14.23 -1.88 -7.04
C VAL A 42 -15.01 -2.38 -8.24
N VAL A 43 -14.52 -3.43 -8.92
CA VAL A 43 -15.23 -4.03 -10.06
C VAL A 43 -16.58 -4.58 -9.61
N GLY A 44 -16.64 -5.24 -8.46
CA GLY A 44 -17.89 -5.72 -7.86
C GLY A 44 -18.88 -4.60 -7.55
N LEU A 45 -18.40 -3.48 -7.00
CA LEU A 45 -19.22 -2.30 -6.73
C LEU A 45 -19.76 -1.65 -8.02
N ILE A 46 -18.94 -1.55 -9.06
CA ILE A 46 -19.39 -1.05 -10.38
C ILE A 46 -20.45 -1.98 -10.96
N ALA A 47 -20.23 -3.29 -10.91
CA ALA A 47 -21.20 -4.27 -11.41
C ALA A 47 -22.53 -4.17 -10.67
N ALA A 48 -22.50 -4.05 -9.33
CA ALA A 48 -23.69 -3.87 -8.51
C ALA A 48 -24.42 -2.56 -8.82
N LEU A 49 -23.69 -1.45 -9.02
CA LEU A 49 -24.26 -0.15 -9.41
C LEU A 49 -24.89 -0.18 -10.80
N VAL A 50 -24.31 -0.92 -11.75
CA VAL A 50 -24.88 -1.11 -13.08
C VAL A 50 -26.12 -1.99 -13.02
N ALA A 51 -26.11 -3.03 -12.18
CA ALA A 51 -27.23 -3.94 -11.99
C ALA A 51 -28.43 -3.25 -11.31
N SER A 52 -28.19 -2.33 -10.37
CA SER A 52 -29.25 -1.64 -9.64
C SER A 52 -30.15 -0.77 -10.53
N LYS A 53 -29.70 -0.39 -11.74
CA LYS A 53 -30.53 0.35 -12.70
C LYS A 53 -31.69 -0.48 -13.27
N ARG A 54 -31.59 -1.81 -13.25
CA ARG A 54 -32.61 -2.71 -13.81
C ARG A 54 -33.76 -3.02 -12.83
N ILE A 55 -33.69 -2.50 -11.62
CA ILE A 55 -34.69 -2.72 -10.57
C ILE A 55 -35.81 -1.69 -10.77
N GLU A 56 -37.06 -2.15 -10.86
CA GLU A 56 -38.25 -1.32 -11.16
C GLU A 56 -38.53 -0.27 -10.05
N GLU A 57 -38.20 -0.59 -8.80
CA GLU A 57 -38.23 0.35 -7.67
C GLU A 57 -36.84 0.45 -7.02
N PRO A 58 -35.95 1.31 -7.54
CA PRO A 58 -34.62 1.46 -6.99
C PRO A 58 -34.72 2.14 -5.61
N ASN A 59 -34.33 1.43 -4.56
CA ASN A 59 -34.18 2.01 -3.23
C ASN A 59 -33.01 3.00 -3.25
N THR A 60 -33.32 4.30 -3.18
CA THR A 60 -32.34 5.41 -3.20
C THR A 60 -31.20 5.19 -2.19
N LEU A 61 -31.53 4.68 -0.99
CA LEU A 61 -30.56 4.45 0.07
C LEU A 61 -29.51 3.40 -0.35
N LEU A 62 -29.90 2.35 -1.07
CA LEU A 62 -28.99 1.30 -1.53
C LEU A 62 -27.95 1.86 -2.52
N ILE A 63 -28.36 2.76 -3.41
CA ILE A 63 -27.48 3.37 -4.40
C ILE A 63 -26.45 4.27 -3.72
N GLU A 64 -26.88 5.08 -2.74
CA GLU A 64 -25.98 5.93 -1.98
C GLU A 64 -24.94 5.11 -1.20
N TRP A 65 -25.37 4.00 -0.58
CA TRP A 65 -24.45 3.05 0.08
C TRP A 65 -23.44 2.42 -0.87
N LEU A 66 -23.85 2.08 -2.09
CA LEU A 66 -22.95 1.59 -3.14
C LEU A 66 -21.87 2.63 -3.48
N VAL A 67 -22.24 3.91 -3.59
CA VAL A 67 -21.28 5.00 -3.85
C VAL A 67 -20.30 5.17 -2.70
N TYR A 68 -20.78 5.12 -1.44
CA TYR A 68 -19.89 5.14 -0.27
C TYR A 68 -18.92 3.95 -0.24
N GLY A 69 -19.33 2.80 -0.78
CA GLY A 69 -18.48 1.62 -0.91
C GLY A 69 -17.15 1.90 -1.61
N PHE A 70 -17.13 2.76 -2.64
CA PHE A 70 -15.89 3.12 -3.36
C PHE A 70 -14.90 3.88 -2.47
N SER A 71 -15.42 4.78 -1.64
CA SER A 71 -14.61 5.56 -0.70
C SER A 71 -14.05 4.69 0.42
N ILE A 72 -14.88 3.80 0.97
CA ILE A 72 -14.47 2.83 2.00
C ILE A 72 -13.41 1.88 1.43
N ALA A 73 -13.58 1.39 0.20
CA ALA A 73 -12.57 0.57 -0.49
C ALA A 73 -11.22 1.29 -0.59
N SER A 74 -11.26 2.58 -0.93
CA SER A 74 -10.07 3.41 -1.10
C SER A 74 -9.34 3.62 0.23
N VAL A 75 -10.08 3.91 1.30
CA VAL A 75 -9.52 4.04 2.66
C VAL A 75 -8.93 2.70 3.13
N CYS A 76 -9.60 1.58 2.86
CA CYS A 76 -9.09 0.26 3.19
C CYS A 76 -7.75 -0.02 2.50
N LEU A 77 -7.64 0.30 1.20
CA LEU A 77 -6.38 0.16 0.46
C LEU A 77 -5.27 1.04 1.07
N VAL A 78 -5.58 2.28 1.45
CA VAL A 78 -4.64 3.19 2.11
C VAL A 78 -4.14 2.58 3.41
N LEU A 79 -5.05 2.13 4.30
CA LEU A 79 -4.68 1.57 5.60
C LEU A 79 -3.83 0.29 5.47
N LEU A 80 -4.17 -0.57 4.52
CA LEU A 80 -3.38 -1.78 4.25
C LEU A 80 -1.98 -1.43 3.75
N ASN A 81 -1.86 -0.49 2.79
CA ASN A 81 -0.56 -0.04 2.31
C ASN A 81 0.27 0.62 3.41
N TYR A 82 -0.36 1.45 4.25
CA TYR A 82 0.29 2.08 5.40
C TYR A 82 0.91 1.04 6.34
N LYS A 83 0.09 0.06 6.76
CA LYS A 83 0.51 -1.03 7.65
C LYS A 83 1.70 -1.77 7.07
N TYR A 84 1.66 -2.13 5.78
CA TYR A 84 2.75 -2.87 5.15
C TYR A 84 4.02 -2.03 4.99
N GLU A 85 3.91 -0.73 4.67
CA GLU A 85 5.07 0.16 4.57
C GLU A 85 5.76 0.34 5.93
N GLN A 86 5.00 0.48 7.01
CA GLN A 86 5.55 0.59 8.36
C GLN A 86 6.30 -0.69 8.76
N THR A 87 5.70 -1.86 8.55
CA THR A 87 6.34 -3.15 8.85
C THR A 87 7.59 -3.37 7.99
N LEU A 88 7.53 -3.08 6.69
CA LEU A 88 8.67 -3.21 5.78
C LEU A 88 9.82 -2.28 6.15
N THR A 89 9.51 -1.06 6.59
CA THR A 89 10.53 -0.09 7.03
C THR A 89 11.22 -0.60 8.30
N ASN A 90 10.46 -1.12 9.27
CA ASN A 90 11.03 -1.69 10.49
C ASN A 90 11.92 -2.90 10.20
N LEU A 91 11.45 -3.83 9.34
CA LEU A 91 12.23 -5.01 8.94
C LEU A 91 13.53 -4.64 8.21
N ARG A 92 13.51 -3.60 7.36
CA ARG A 92 14.73 -3.11 6.70
C ARG A 92 15.71 -2.46 7.65
N HIS A 93 15.23 -1.74 8.67
CA HIS A 93 16.10 -1.26 9.74
C HIS A 93 16.78 -2.43 10.46
N TYR A 94 16.01 -3.45 10.85
CA TYR A 94 16.54 -4.64 11.49
C TYR A 94 17.56 -5.39 10.61
N LEU A 95 17.26 -5.58 9.31
CA LEU A 95 18.21 -6.18 8.36
C LEU A 95 19.48 -5.34 8.21
N SER A 96 19.36 -4.01 8.15
CA SER A 96 20.52 -3.12 8.12
C SER A 96 21.37 -3.19 9.38
N GLU A 97 20.80 -3.47 10.54
CA GLU A 97 21.54 -3.67 11.79
C GLU A 97 22.25 -5.03 11.79
N LEU A 98 21.57 -6.09 11.32
CA LEU A 98 22.17 -7.42 11.15
C LEU A 98 23.33 -7.43 10.14
N GLU A 99 23.20 -6.73 9.00
CA GLU A 99 24.27 -6.63 7.99
C GLU A 99 25.54 -5.91 8.50
N ARG A 100 25.41 -5.18 9.61
CA ARG A 100 26.53 -4.48 10.27
C ARG A 100 27.12 -5.24 11.45
N LEU A 101 26.42 -6.24 11.99
CA LEU A 101 26.84 -7.11 13.09
C LEU A 101 27.98 -8.08 12.68
N ASN A 102 29.05 -7.54 12.08
CA ASN A 102 30.41 -8.08 12.10
C ASN A 102 31.43 -7.20 11.34
N ASN A 103 31.11 -5.95 10.99
CA ASN A 103 31.85 -5.17 10.00
C ASN A 103 31.99 -5.85 8.61
N THR A 104 31.22 -6.91 8.31
CA THR A 104 31.25 -7.61 7.01
C THR A 104 30.91 -6.69 5.83
N SER A 105 30.23 -5.57 6.10
CA SER A 105 29.92 -4.52 5.13
C SER A 105 31.17 -3.84 4.56
N LEU A 106 32.36 -4.05 5.15
CA LEU A 106 33.64 -3.58 4.63
C LEU A 106 34.22 -4.51 3.54
N ASP A 107 33.86 -5.79 3.54
CA ASP A 107 34.37 -6.80 2.59
C ASP A 107 33.35 -7.15 1.49
N LEU A 108 32.05 -7.05 1.81
CA LEU A 108 30.95 -7.42 0.92
C LEU A 108 29.92 -6.29 0.83
N PRO A 109 29.38 -6.01 -0.37
CA PRO A 109 28.42 -4.94 -0.53
C PRO A 109 27.10 -5.25 0.19
N SER A 110 26.61 -4.28 0.96
CA SER A 110 25.39 -4.44 1.77
C SER A 110 24.18 -3.81 1.08
N TYR A 111 23.14 -4.61 0.87
CA TYR A 111 21.94 -4.20 0.13
C TYR A 111 21.12 -3.14 0.89
N ASN A 112 21.05 -3.21 2.22
CA ASN A 112 20.22 -2.32 3.03
C ASN A 112 20.97 -1.11 3.60
N THR A 113 22.31 -1.09 3.56
CA THR A 113 23.12 0.06 4.02
C THR A 113 23.58 0.96 2.87
N GLU A 114 23.88 0.42 1.70
CA GLU A 114 24.40 1.21 0.58
C GLU A 114 23.31 1.99 -0.15
N SER A 115 23.60 3.27 -0.46
CA SER A 115 22.67 4.16 -1.14
C SER A 115 22.33 3.71 -2.56
N ARG A 116 23.28 3.11 -3.29
CA ARG A 116 23.05 2.67 -4.69
C ARG A 116 21.92 1.65 -4.83
N TRP A 117 21.74 0.76 -3.85
CA TRP A 117 20.71 -0.28 -3.87
C TRP A 117 19.41 0.22 -3.22
N THR A 118 19.52 0.91 -2.09
CA THR A 118 18.37 1.42 -1.35
C THR A 118 17.59 2.48 -2.12
N VAL A 119 18.27 3.40 -2.83
CA VAL A 119 17.62 4.44 -3.65
C VAL A 119 16.82 3.84 -4.81
N ASN A 120 17.41 2.89 -5.55
CA ASN A 120 16.73 2.23 -6.66
C ASN A 120 15.55 1.38 -6.18
N ALA A 121 15.72 0.65 -5.08
CA ALA A 121 14.64 -0.13 -4.47
C ALA A 121 13.48 0.76 -3.95
N ASN A 122 13.80 1.93 -3.41
CA ASN A 122 12.79 2.91 -3.02
C ASN A 122 12.07 3.51 -4.23
N LYS A 123 12.78 3.82 -5.32
CA LYS A 123 12.17 4.31 -6.57
C LYS A 123 11.16 3.32 -7.14
N ALA A 124 11.47 2.02 -7.13
CA ALA A 124 10.54 0.97 -7.56
C ALA A 124 9.26 0.94 -6.70
N ARG A 125 9.36 1.13 -5.37
CA ARG A 125 8.17 1.23 -4.51
C ARG A 125 7.32 2.47 -4.78
N ARG A 126 7.94 3.61 -5.10
CA ARG A 126 7.21 4.83 -5.48
C ARG A 126 6.33 4.62 -6.72
N PHE A 127 6.75 3.78 -7.67
CA PHE A 127 5.91 3.45 -8.82
C PHE A 127 4.67 2.65 -8.43
N HIS A 128 4.78 1.73 -7.47
CA HIS A 128 3.62 1.00 -6.97
C HIS A 128 2.63 1.93 -6.25
N ASP A 129 3.13 2.85 -5.42
CA ASP A 129 2.29 3.85 -4.76
C ASP A 129 1.62 4.81 -5.75
N LEU A 130 2.35 5.23 -6.78
CA LEU A 130 1.80 6.02 -7.88
C LEU A 130 0.70 5.25 -8.61
N ALA A 131 0.92 3.97 -8.91
CA ALA A 131 -0.07 3.12 -9.55
C ALA A 131 -1.33 2.98 -8.69
N CYS A 132 -1.17 2.77 -7.38
CA CYS A 132 -2.29 2.73 -6.43
C CYS A 132 -3.04 4.07 -6.40
N ALA A 133 -2.33 5.20 -6.33
CA ALA A 133 -2.93 6.53 -6.31
C ALA A 133 -3.71 6.83 -7.60
N LEU A 134 -3.12 6.51 -8.76
CA LEU A 134 -3.78 6.66 -10.06
C LEU A 134 -5.01 5.78 -10.17
N LEU A 135 -4.92 4.52 -9.71
CA LEU A 135 -6.04 3.59 -9.71
C LEU A 135 -7.18 4.10 -8.83
N VAL A 136 -6.89 4.55 -7.60
CA VAL A 136 -7.89 5.13 -6.70
C VAL A 136 -8.55 6.36 -7.32
N GLY A 137 -7.76 7.27 -7.88
CA GLY A 137 -8.29 8.46 -8.55
C GLY A 137 -9.20 8.11 -9.74
N ALA A 138 -8.74 7.21 -10.61
CA ALA A 138 -9.49 6.77 -11.78
C ALA A 138 -10.78 6.05 -11.39
N CYS A 139 -10.72 5.09 -10.47
CA CYS A 139 -11.88 4.31 -10.05
C CYS A 139 -12.96 5.17 -9.37
N ASN A 140 -12.57 6.10 -8.49
CA ASN A 140 -13.55 7.02 -7.88
C ASN A 140 -14.14 8.00 -8.90
N THR A 141 -13.33 8.48 -9.86
CA THR A 141 -13.82 9.34 -10.94
C THR A 141 -14.83 8.60 -11.83
N ILE A 142 -14.53 7.35 -12.21
CA ILE A 142 -15.44 6.49 -12.96
C ILE A 142 -16.72 6.24 -12.17
N ALA A 143 -16.62 5.93 -10.87
CA ALA A 143 -17.78 5.70 -10.02
C ALA A 143 -18.72 6.92 -9.97
N LEU A 144 -18.16 8.12 -9.77
CA LEU A 144 -18.93 9.36 -9.79
C LEU A 144 -19.53 9.66 -11.18
N GLY A 145 -18.78 9.40 -12.26
CA GLY A 145 -19.27 9.57 -13.62
C GLY A 145 -20.42 8.62 -13.98
N VAL A 146 -20.33 7.36 -13.55
CA VAL A 146 -21.41 6.38 -13.70
C VAL A 146 -22.62 6.80 -12.87
N PHE A 147 -22.42 7.23 -11.63
CA PHE A 147 -23.49 7.72 -10.75
C PHE A 147 -24.20 8.94 -11.35
N TYR A 148 -23.46 9.93 -11.85
CA TYR A 148 -23.99 11.10 -12.54
C TYR A 148 -24.86 10.73 -13.75
N LYS A 149 -24.38 9.81 -14.59
CA LYS A 149 -25.08 9.42 -15.82
C LYS A 149 -26.29 8.51 -15.55
N MET A 150 -26.22 7.64 -14.54
CA MET A 150 -27.29 6.68 -14.25
C MET A 150 -28.39 7.26 -13.38
N TYR A 151 -28.06 8.16 -12.46
CA TYR A 151 -28.98 8.69 -11.45
C TYR A 151 -28.90 10.24 -11.37
N PRO A 152 -29.20 10.97 -12.46
CA PRO A 152 -29.08 12.44 -12.50
C PRO A 152 -29.95 13.13 -11.43
N GLU A 153 -31.13 12.57 -11.13
CA GLU A 153 -32.07 13.07 -10.12
C GLU A 153 -31.46 13.13 -8.70
N HIS A 154 -30.49 12.26 -8.42
CA HIS A 154 -29.78 12.14 -7.15
C HIS A 154 -28.50 12.97 -7.12
N PHE A 155 -28.05 13.45 -8.29
CA PHE A 155 -26.84 14.25 -8.43
C PHE A 155 -27.12 15.73 -8.19
N LYS A 156 -27.44 16.07 -6.95
CA LYS A 156 -27.58 17.47 -6.53
C LYS A 156 -26.25 17.97 -5.95
N PRO A 157 -25.83 19.22 -6.24
CA PRO A 157 -24.60 19.79 -5.68
C PRO A 157 -24.54 19.80 -4.13
N SER A 158 -25.69 19.69 -3.47
CA SER A 158 -25.83 19.60 -2.01
C SER A 158 -25.80 18.16 -1.46
N SER A 159 -25.66 17.14 -2.32
CA SER A 159 -25.63 15.74 -1.87
C SER A 159 -24.35 15.45 -1.09
N LEU A 160 -24.51 15.11 0.19
CA LEU A 160 -23.40 14.72 1.07
C LEU A 160 -22.61 13.54 0.51
N VAL A 161 -23.26 12.64 -0.24
CA VAL A 161 -22.62 11.46 -0.84
C VAL A 161 -21.49 11.86 -1.77
N ILE A 162 -21.74 12.82 -2.67
CA ILE A 162 -20.76 13.27 -3.67
C ILE A 162 -19.56 13.94 -2.98
N TRP A 163 -19.83 14.81 -2.00
CA TRP A 163 -18.78 15.52 -1.28
C TRP A 163 -17.93 14.60 -0.42
N VAL A 164 -18.56 13.72 0.37
CA VAL A 164 -17.83 12.75 1.19
C VAL A 164 -17.02 11.82 0.29
N THR A 165 -17.60 11.30 -0.79
CA THR A 165 -16.87 10.42 -1.71
C THR A 165 -15.71 11.12 -2.39
N GLY A 166 -15.91 12.35 -2.87
CA GLY A 166 -14.87 13.15 -3.49
C GLY A 166 -13.73 13.51 -2.53
N VAL A 167 -14.05 14.00 -1.34
CA VAL A 167 -13.06 14.38 -0.32
C VAL A 167 -12.28 13.17 0.17
N VAL A 168 -12.96 12.05 0.43
CA VAL A 168 -12.30 10.81 0.87
C VAL A 168 -11.43 10.21 -0.24
N ALA A 169 -11.87 10.27 -1.50
CA ALA A 169 -11.06 9.83 -2.63
C ALA A 169 -9.80 10.68 -2.79
N LEU A 170 -9.93 12.01 -2.75
CA LEU A 170 -8.79 12.93 -2.81
C LEU A 170 -7.85 12.74 -1.62
N GLY A 171 -8.38 12.59 -0.41
CA GLY A 171 -7.61 12.28 0.79
C GLY A 171 -6.86 10.95 0.68
N SER A 172 -7.49 9.93 0.09
CA SER A 172 -6.86 8.62 -0.14
C SER A 172 -5.73 8.69 -1.16
N VAL A 173 -5.92 9.42 -2.27
CA VAL A 173 -4.88 9.69 -3.27
C VAL A 173 -3.71 10.44 -2.64
N ALA A 174 -4.00 11.51 -1.90
CA ALA A 174 -2.98 12.29 -1.20
C ALA A 174 -2.22 11.42 -0.19
N ALA A 175 -2.90 10.58 0.58
CA ALA A 175 -2.29 9.67 1.54
C ALA A 175 -1.34 8.67 0.86
N LEU A 176 -1.75 8.05 -0.26
CA LEU A 176 -0.89 7.13 -1.02
C LEU A 176 0.34 7.84 -1.61
N LEU A 177 0.18 9.07 -2.10
CA LEU A 177 1.31 9.87 -2.58
C LEU A 177 2.23 10.30 -1.43
N LEU A 178 1.70 10.61 -0.26
CA LEU A 178 2.49 10.95 0.93
C LEU A 178 3.22 9.73 1.51
N MET A 179 2.67 8.51 1.39
CA MET A 179 3.38 7.29 1.78
C MET A 179 4.74 7.14 1.09
N THR A 180 4.86 7.63 -0.15
CA THR A 180 6.15 7.65 -0.87
C THR A 180 7.26 8.42 -0.14
N ARG A 181 6.91 9.35 0.76
CA ARG A 181 7.87 10.16 1.53
C ARG A 181 8.42 9.43 2.76
N PHE A 182 7.73 8.40 3.24
CA PHE A 182 8.14 7.60 4.40
C PHE A 182 9.11 6.46 4.06
N SER A 183 9.60 6.40 2.81
CA SER A 183 10.58 5.40 2.39
C SER A 183 11.82 5.41 3.28
N TYR A 184 12.28 4.20 3.63
CA TYR A 184 13.50 3.93 4.37
C TYR A 184 14.68 4.77 3.86
N ARG A 185 15.31 5.54 4.75
CA ARG A 185 16.56 6.24 4.50
C ARG A 185 17.66 5.60 5.32
N PRO A 186 18.77 5.14 4.70
CA PRO A 186 19.90 4.65 5.48
C PRO A 186 20.44 5.80 6.34
N LYS A 187 20.47 5.60 7.67
CA LYS A 187 20.92 6.63 8.64
C LYS A 187 22.42 6.91 8.57
N TRP A 188 23.19 6.09 7.85
CA TRP A 188 24.64 6.05 7.95
C TRP A 188 25.28 6.25 6.57
N GLN A 189 25.16 7.47 6.05
CA GLN A 189 25.95 7.93 4.93
C GLN A 189 27.15 8.69 5.54
N LYS A 190 28.24 7.98 5.83
CA LYS A 190 29.51 8.67 6.08
C LYS A 190 30.02 9.19 4.74
N SER A 191 30.12 10.52 4.66
CA SER A 191 31.02 11.23 3.75
C SER A 191 32.44 10.69 3.86
#